data_AF-A0A7K4NP50-F1
#
_entry.id   AF-A0A7K4NP50-F1
#
_cell.length_a   1.000
_cell.length_b   1.000
_cell.length_c   1.000
_cell.angle_alpha   90.00
_cell.angle_beta   90.00
_cell.angle_gamma   90.00
#
_symmetry.space_group_name_H-M   'P 1'
#
loop_
_entity.id
_entity.type
_entity.pdbx_description
1 polymer ?
#
loop_
_entity_poly.entity_id
_entity_poly.type
_entity_poly.pdbx_seq_one_letter_code
_entity_poly.pdbx_strand_id
1 'polypeptide(L)'
;MMNKLLVFFSLFLIVSMGFVTIPNIIHADSQLDILVKIIQNTKEHIKNDVDRLGNISQKVYDFYDEGSRETVLLTQAVENGDTESAKQHFISAMIAFKRTSLAISENESQETPQVVTSVHSQTIKKYENNIKKLKLISAKLNTDVDFEQIDQLLALAKANIAKGSIEQTKEVLSKISSEGKQIQKLLYEISEQNRIHKAKQFVQKHAERINSLILQAKTFGLEKTANDLQQSHLQLLQANTTSQIKYQFKIIIIHQQKVEQVKEISQAGLLRLQSLLVPLEKKAQSLAGDLKENSAADHFLKKAFNLIEEAKQDIKDLENAPGGTNAKYLDLTIGKKIQTIKDLLLKVEKLIYISS
;
A
#
# COMPACT_ATOMS: atom_id res chain seq x y z
N MET A 1 27.63 5.67 36.02
CA MET A 1 26.29 5.66 35.38
C MET A 1 26.50 5.84 33.88
N MET A 2 27.17 4.87 33.28
CA MET A 2 27.58 4.78 31.87
C MET A 2 27.38 3.34 31.40
N ASN A 3 27.63 3.04 30.12
CA ASN A 3 27.35 1.78 29.41
C ASN A 3 25.92 1.51 28.92
N LYS A 4 25.08 2.55 28.90
CA LYS A 4 24.01 2.56 27.88
C LYS A 4 24.59 2.77 26.46
N LEU A 5 25.73 3.45 26.35
CA LEU A 5 26.36 3.94 25.11
C LEU A 5 26.83 2.85 24.13
N LEU A 6 27.66 1.89 24.55
CA LEU A 6 28.19 0.86 23.62
C LEU A 6 27.13 -0.16 23.16
N VAL A 7 26.08 -0.37 23.96
CA VAL A 7 25.01 -1.34 23.67
C VAL A 7 23.98 -0.77 22.68
N PHE A 8 23.80 0.56 22.64
CA PHE A 8 22.88 1.21 21.69
C PHE A 8 23.41 1.21 20.25
N PHE A 9 24.74 1.31 20.06
CA PHE A 9 25.35 1.26 18.73
C PHE A 9 25.21 -0.10 18.03
N SER A 10 25.06 -1.20 18.78
CA SER A 10 24.80 -2.52 18.20
C SER A 10 23.35 -2.71 17.73
N LEU A 11 22.41 -1.90 18.25
CA LEU A 11 20.99 -1.96 17.92
C LEU A 11 20.59 -1.04 16.74
N PHE A 12 21.26 0.10 16.54
CA PHE A 12 20.88 1.04 15.48
C PHE A 12 21.51 0.77 14.10
N LEU A 13 22.62 0.04 14.04
CA LEU A 13 23.18 -0.47 12.77
C LEU A 13 22.24 -1.45 12.05
N ILE A 14 21.26 -2.03 12.76
CA ILE A 14 20.30 -3.00 12.20
C ILE A 14 19.17 -2.29 11.44
N VAL A 15 18.86 -1.03 11.79
CA VAL A 15 17.90 -0.24 11.02
C VAL A 15 18.54 0.32 9.75
N SER A 16 19.85 0.60 9.72
CA SER A 16 20.50 1.21 8.54
C SER A 16 20.90 0.23 7.43
N MET A 17 21.07 -1.07 7.72
CA MET A 17 21.50 -2.05 6.69
C MET A 17 20.34 -2.68 5.89
N GLY A 18 19.08 -2.45 6.28
CA GLY A 18 17.90 -2.95 5.55
C GLY A 18 17.44 -2.09 4.36
N PHE A 19 18.02 -0.91 4.15
CA PHE A 19 17.48 0.10 3.21
C PHE A 19 18.35 0.38 1.97
N VAL A 20 19.42 -0.40 1.76
CA VAL A 20 20.39 -0.11 0.68
C VAL A 20 19.93 -0.60 -0.71
N THR A 21 18.83 -1.35 -0.83
CA THR A 21 18.37 -1.85 -2.15
C THR A 21 16.85 -1.86 -2.33
N ILE A 22 16.24 -0.68 -2.42
CA ILE A 22 14.92 -0.54 -3.04
C ILE A 22 15.01 0.57 -4.09
N PRO A 23 14.86 0.27 -5.40
CA PRO A 23 14.70 1.29 -6.41
C PRO A 23 13.38 2.02 -6.19
N ASN A 24 13.41 3.34 -6.37
CA ASN A 24 12.30 4.30 -6.42
C ASN A 24 10.90 3.70 -6.59
N ILE A 25 9.94 4.15 -5.75
CA ILE A 25 8.57 4.58 -6.11
C ILE A 25 7.87 5.11 -4.83
N ILE A 26 7.72 6.44 -4.75
CA ILE A 26 6.58 7.20 -4.17
C ILE A 26 6.21 6.92 -2.68
N HIS A 27 7.12 6.40 -1.86
CA HIS A 27 6.95 6.29 -0.38
C HIS A 27 8.07 6.97 0.41
N ALA A 28 8.83 7.88 -0.22
CA ALA A 28 10.01 8.54 0.35
C ALA A 28 9.70 9.26 1.68
N ASP A 29 8.65 10.09 1.77
CA ASP A 29 8.36 10.91 2.96
C ASP A 29 8.31 10.08 4.26
N SER A 30 7.44 9.06 4.31
CA SER A 30 7.25 8.29 5.55
C SER A 30 8.50 7.49 5.98
N GLN A 31 9.40 7.18 5.05
CA GLN A 31 10.63 6.44 5.34
C GLN A 31 11.78 7.36 5.73
N LEU A 32 11.84 8.56 5.14
CA LEU A 32 12.85 9.57 5.44
C LEU A 32 12.59 10.25 6.79
N ASP A 33 11.34 10.51 7.14
CA ASP A 33 10.96 11.04 8.47
C ASP A 33 11.38 10.10 9.62
N ILE A 34 11.41 8.80 9.37
CA ILE A 34 11.89 7.81 10.34
C ILE A 34 13.40 8.00 10.58
N LEU A 35 14.19 8.28 9.54
CA LEU A 35 15.64 8.54 9.67
C LEU A 35 15.89 9.77 10.55
N VAL A 36 15.10 10.85 10.35
CA VAL A 36 15.17 12.07 11.15
C VAL A 36 14.88 11.79 12.63
N LYS A 37 13.79 11.06 12.92
CA LYS A 37 13.44 10.70 14.31
C LYS A 37 14.51 9.86 14.99
N ILE A 38 15.11 8.91 14.26
CA ILE A 38 16.18 8.07 14.78
C ILE A 38 17.39 8.92 15.16
N ILE A 39 17.82 9.81 14.27
CA ILE A 39 19.04 10.58 14.51
C ILE A 39 18.83 11.63 15.61
N GLN A 40 17.64 12.23 15.70
CA GLN A 40 17.30 13.19 16.76
C GLN A 40 17.35 12.53 18.14
N ASN A 41 16.74 11.35 18.27
CA ASN A 41 16.81 10.57 19.51
C ASN A 41 18.26 10.18 19.87
N THR A 42 19.07 9.84 18.86
CA THR A 42 20.49 9.49 19.05
C THR A 42 21.29 10.70 19.52
N LYS A 43 21.11 11.85 18.87
CA LYS A 43 21.73 13.14 19.23
C LYS A 43 21.39 13.53 20.66
N GLU A 44 20.13 13.50 21.05
CA GLU A 44 19.69 13.86 22.40
C GLU A 44 20.30 12.94 23.47
N HIS A 45 20.34 11.63 23.20
CA HIS A 45 20.97 10.69 24.13
C HIS A 45 22.46 10.97 24.30
N ILE A 46 23.20 11.16 23.20
CA ILE A 46 24.64 11.41 23.27
C ILE A 46 24.94 12.78 23.88
N LYS A 47 24.11 13.79 23.64
CA LYS A 47 24.22 15.09 24.30
C LYS A 47 24.13 14.95 25.81
N ASN A 48 23.15 14.20 26.30
CA ASN A 48 23.01 13.93 27.72
C ASN A 48 24.23 13.22 28.30
N ASP A 49 24.92 12.39 27.51
CA ASP A 49 26.16 11.74 27.97
C ASP A 49 27.36 12.71 27.97
N VAL A 50 27.50 13.55 26.95
CA VAL A 50 28.50 14.62 26.86
C VAL A 50 28.38 15.60 28.02
N ASP A 51 27.17 16.10 28.29
CA ASP A 51 26.90 17.13 29.30
C ASP A 51 27.14 16.62 30.75
N ARG A 52 27.19 15.30 30.95
CA ARG A 52 27.37 14.68 32.28
C ARG A 52 28.83 14.50 32.68
N LEU A 53 29.77 14.76 31.77
CA LEU A 53 31.19 14.54 32.00
C LEU A 53 31.88 15.87 32.30
N GLY A 54 32.47 15.99 33.50
CA GLY A 54 33.11 17.22 33.96
C GLY A 54 34.45 17.56 33.27
N ASN A 55 35.08 16.59 32.60
CA ASN A 55 36.30 16.81 31.82
C ASN A 55 36.32 15.86 30.60
N ILE A 56 36.03 16.39 29.41
CA ILE A 56 36.06 15.63 28.16
C ILE A 56 37.08 16.19 27.19
N SER A 57 37.70 15.30 26.41
CA SER A 57 38.59 15.70 25.33
C SER A 57 37.82 16.51 24.28
N GLN A 58 38.47 17.53 23.71
CA GLN A 58 37.94 18.32 22.59
C GLN A 58 37.43 17.42 21.45
N LYS A 59 38.11 16.29 21.22
CA LYS A 59 37.74 15.29 20.21
C LYS A 59 36.31 14.74 20.38
N VAL A 60 35.79 14.69 21.61
CA VAL A 60 34.40 14.28 21.89
C VAL A 60 33.42 15.32 21.37
N TYR A 61 33.69 16.61 21.63
CA TYR A 61 32.86 17.71 21.12
C TYR A 61 32.90 17.76 19.59
N ASP A 62 34.09 17.63 18.98
CA ASP A 62 34.23 17.70 17.53
C ASP A 62 33.38 16.63 16.81
N PHE A 63 33.38 15.38 17.31
CA PHE A 63 32.54 14.32 16.75
C PHE A 63 31.05 14.54 17.01
N TYR A 64 30.69 15.08 18.18
CA TYR A 64 29.28 15.37 18.50
C TYR A 64 28.73 16.50 17.61
N ASP A 65 29.53 17.53 17.36
CA ASP A 65 29.18 18.66 16.51
C ASP A 65 29.10 18.24 15.04
N GLU A 66 30.01 17.39 14.57
CA GLU A 66 29.93 16.75 13.25
C GLU A 66 28.59 16.00 13.10
N GLY A 67 28.24 15.14 14.06
CA GLY A 67 26.96 14.41 14.03
C GLY A 67 25.73 15.33 14.09
N SER A 68 25.84 16.42 14.86
CA SER A 68 24.79 17.44 14.97
C SER A 68 24.59 18.21 13.66
N ARG A 69 25.67 18.53 12.95
CA ARG A 69 25.64 19.20 11.65
C ARG A 69 25.02 18.29 10.58
N GLU A 70 25.45 17.03 10.51
CA GLU A 70 24.89 16.05 9.57
C GLU A 70 23.40 15.77 9.86
N THR A 71 22.95 15.87 11.12
CA THR A 71 21.52 15.80 11.47
C THR A 71 20.69 16.95 10.87
N VAL A 72 21.25 18.17 10.85
CA VAL A 72 20.60 19.33 10.21
C VAL A 72 20.53 19.12 8.69
N LEU A 73 21.64 18.68 8.07
CA LEU A 73 21.69 18.41 6.63
C LEU A 73 20.74 17.27 6.22
N LEU A 74 20.61 16.22 7.04
CA LEU A 74 19.59 15.19 6.86
C LEU A 74 18.19 15.81 6.82
N THR A 75 17.85 16.64 7.82
CA THR A 75 16.51 17.23 7.92
C THR A 75 16.19 18.08 6.69
N GLN A 76 17.14 18.89 6.23
CA GLN A 76 17.01 19.70 5.02
C GLN A 76 16.86 18.84 3.75
N ALA A 77 17.62 17.75 3.63
CA ALA A 77 17.50 16.83 2.50
C ALA A 77 16.12 16.14 2.47
N VAL A 78 15.58 15.77 3.63
CA VAL A 78 14.22 15.24 3.75
C VAL A 78 13.17 16.27 3.35
N GLU A 79 13.25 17.50 3.86
CA GLU A 79 12.33 18.60 3.52
C GLU A 79 12.33 18.92 2.02
N ASN A 80 13.48 18.75 1.35
CA ASN A 80 13.63 18.98 -0.09
C ASN A 80 13.34 17.73 -0.95
N GLY A 81 12.96 16.60 -0.35
CA GLY A 81 12.71 15.34 -1.05
C GLY A 81 13.96 14.67 -1.65
N ASP A 82 15.15 15.11 -1.27
CA ASP A 82 16.44 14.57 -1.73
C ASP A 82 16.78 13.29 -0.96
N THR A 83 16.32 12.17 -1.51
CA THR A 83 16.45 10.85 -0.89
C THR A 83 17.90 10.36 -0.81
N GLU A 84 18.75 10.69 -1.79
CA GLU A 84 20.15 10.23 -1.80
C GLU A 84 20.96 10.97 -0.74
N SER A 85 20.87 12.31 -0.72
CA SER A 85 21.55 13.12 0.29
C SER A 85 21.05 12.81 1.69
N ALA A 86 19.74 12.60 1.87
CA ALA A 86 19.19 12.22 3.16
C ALA A 86 19.82 10.92 3.69
N LYS A 87 19.91 9.87 2.88
CA LYS A 87 20.55 8.61 3.30
C LYS A 87 22.03 8.81 3.64
N GLN A 88 22.75 9.62 2.87
CA GLN A 88 24.15 9.90 3.10
C GLN A 88 24.37 10.64 4.42
N HIS A 89 23.64 11.73 4.67
CA HIS A 89 23.72 12.51 5.90
C HIS A 89 23.33 11.70 7.13
N PHE A 90 22.33 10.81 7.03
CA PHE A 90 21.99 9.88 8.10
C PHE A 90 23.17 8.97 8.48
N ILE A 91 23.85 8.38 7.49
CA ILE A 91 25.01 7.50 7.73
C ILE A 91 26.16 8.28 8.37
N SER A 92 26.49 9.47 7.83
CA SER A 92 27.55 10.33 8.36
C SER A 92 27.29 10.73 9.82
N ALA A 93 26.05 11.14 10.13
CA ALA A 93 25.65 11.48 11.48
C ALA A 93 25.81 10.28 12.45
N MET A 94 25.39 9.09 12.03
CA MET A 94 25.54 7.87 12.84
C MET A 94 27.00 7.48 13.08
N ILE A 95 27.87 7.67 12.09
CA ILE A 95 29.32 7.44 12.23
C ILE A 95 29.93 8.42 13.23
N ALA A 96 29.62 9.71 13.10
CA ALA A 96 30.13 10.75 13.99
C ALA A 96 29.70 10.49 15.44
N PHE A 97 28.41 10.22 15.67
CA PHE A 97 27.88 9.84 16.97
C PHE A 97 28.50 8.54 17.53
N LYS A 98 28.87 7.59 16.67
CA LYS A 98 29.62 6.39 17.08
C LYS A 98 30.98 6.75 17.64
N ARG A 99 31.68 7.65 16.96
CA ARG A 99 32.99 8.14 17.37
C ARG A 99 32.90 8.95 18.65
N THR A 100 31.88 9.79 18.82
CA THR A 100 31.59 10.47 20.10
C THR A 100 31.46 9.46 21.24
N SER A 101 30.62 8.43 21.05
CA SER A 101 30.39 7.39 22.06
C SER A 101 31.65 6.60 22.41
N LEU A 102 32.52 6.31 21.43
CA LEU A 102 33.78 5.61 21.64
C LEU A 102 34.77 6.49 22.40
N ALA A 103 34.93 7.75 21.97
CA ALA A 103 35.84 8.69 22.61
C ALA A 103 35.45 9.00 24.06
N ILE A 104 34.14 9.05 24.36
CA ILE A 104 33.63 9.12 25.74
C ILE A 104 34.09 7.90 26.55
N SER A 105 33.90 6.69 26.01
CA SER A 105 34.27 5.45 26.69
C SER A 105 35.77 5.29 26.92
N GLU A 106 36.61 5.83 26.02
CA GLU A 106 38.07 5.81 26.14
C GLU A 106 38.57 6.77 27.22
N ASN A 107 37.90 7.92 27.42
CA ASN A 107 38.24 8.91 28.44
C ASN A 107 37.91 8.44 29.87
N GLU A 108 37.07 7.41 30.02
CA GLU A 108 36.60 6.85 31.29
C GLU A 108 37.49 5.71 31.82
N SER A 109 38.71 5.53 31.31
CA SER A 109 39.65 4.44 31.64
C SER A 109 40.11 4.34 33.12
N GLN A 110 39.43 5.02 34.05
CA GLN A 110 39.48 4.77 35.49
C GLN A 110 38.13 4.26 36.00
N GLU A 111 37.57 3.19 35.41
CA GLU A 111 36.40 2.52 35.99
C GLU A 111 36.83 1.49 37.05
N THR A 112 36.30 1.62 38.26
CA THR A 112 36.50 0.63 39.32
C THR A 112 35.75 -0.68 38.97
N PRO A 113 36.23 -1.87 39.39
CA PRO A 113 35.61 -3.16 39.09
C PRO A 113 34.11 -3.26 39.43
N GLN A 114 33.67 -2.47 40.42
CA GLN A 114 32.28 -2.41 40.88
C GLN A 114 31.36 -1.70 39.86
N VAL A 115 31.87 -0.70 39.14
CA VAL A 115 31.14 0.01 38.08
C VAL A 115 30.95 -0.90 36.85
N VAL A 116 32.02 -1.60 36.43
CA VAL A 116 32.00 -2.52 35.28
C VAL A 116 31.02 -3.69 35.51
N THR A 117 30.98 -4.21 36.74
CA THR A 117 30.06 -5.29 37.13
C THR A 117 28.58 -4.83 37.10
N SER A 118 28.27 -3.62 37.59
CA SER A 118 26.92 -3.05 37.51
C SER A 118 26.46 -2.87 36.06
N VAL A 119 27.39 -2.43 35.23
CA VAL A 119 27.21 -2.14 33.82
C VAL A 119 26.92 -3.38 32.97
N HIS A 120 27.72 -4.44 33.12
CA HIS A 120 27.47 -5.70 32.42
C HIS A 120 26.14 -6.33 32.89
N SER A 121 25.76 -6.15 34.16
CA SER A 121 24.48 -6.65 34.70
C SER A 121 23.28 -6.00 34.01
N GLN A 122 23.36 -4.70 33.74
CA GLN A 122 22.32 -3.99 33.00
C GLN A 122 22.25 -4.45 31.53
N THR A 123 23.39 -4.73 30.91
CA THR A 123 23.46 -5.22 29.53
C THR A 123 22.84 -6.61 29.40
N ILE A 124 23.13 -7.52 30.35
CA ILE A 124 22.51 -8.85 30.41
C ILE A 124 20.98 -8.74 30.51
N LYS A 125 20.45 -7.85 31.36
CA LYS A 125 18.99 -7.62 31.48
C LYS A 125 18.37 -7.14 30.16
N LYS A 126 19.07 -6.27 29.42
CA LYS A 126 18.60 -5.80 28.11
C LYS A 126 18.57 -6.94 27.09
N TYR A 127 19.61 -7.75 27.01
CA TYR A 127 19.65 -8.91 26.13
C TYR A 127 18.57 -9.93 26.49
N GLU A 128 18.36 -10.21 27.77
CA GLU A 128 17.25 -11.07 28.21
C GLU A 128 15.89 -10.55 27.71
N ASN A 129 15.63 -9.25 27.84
CA ASN A 129 14.39 -8.65 27.34
C ASN A 129 14.26 -8.72 25.82
N ASN A 130 15.36 -8.54 25.09
CA ASN A 130 15.37 -8.65 23.63
C ASN A 130 15.14 -10.09 23.17
N ILE A 131 15.78 -11.08 23.81
CA ILE A 131 15.56 -12.50 23.54
C ILE A 131 14.11 -12.88 23.80
N LYS A 132 13.51 -12.43 24.91
CA LYS A 132 12.07 -12.62 25.18
C LYS A 132 11.20 -12.05 24.04
N LYS A 133 11.52 -10.87 23.51
CA LYS A 133 10.81 -10.29 22.36
C LYS A 133 10.98 -11.13 21.09
N LEU A 134 12.19 -11.62 20.80
CA LEU A 134 12.44 -12.49 19.64
C LEU A 134 11.65 -13.79 19.74
N LYS A 135 11.57 -14.42 20.93
CA LYS A 135 10.73 -15.60 21.18
C LYS A 135 9.25 -15.32 20.94
N LEU A 136 8.73 -14.18 21.41
CA LEU A 136 7.35 -13.76 21.15
C LEU A 136 7.07 -13.53 19.65
N ILE A 137 8.04 -12.96 18.93
CA ILE A 137 7.93 -12.80 17.47
C ILE A 137 7.92 -14.16 16.78
N SER A 138 8.83 -15.07 17.14
CA SER A 138 8.87 -16.45 16.63
C SER A 138 7.53 -17.16 16.81
N ALA A 139 6.95 -17.09 18.02
CA ALA A 139 5.64 -17.67 18.30
C ALA A 139 4.52 -17.06 17.45
N LYS A 140 4.51 -15.73 17.27
CA LYS A 140 3.53 -15.04 16.40
C LYS A 140 3.67 -15.40 14.92
N LEU A 141 4.90 -15.67 14.46
CA LEU A 141 5.18 -16.11 13.10
C LEU A 141 4.96 -17.63 12.92
N ASN A 142 4.66 -18.35 14.01
CA ASN A 142 4.55 -19.81 14.06
C ASN A 142 5.80 -20.52 13.50
N THR A 143 6.97 -20.07 13.96
CA THR A 143 8.28 -20.58 13.50
C THR A 143 8.97 -21.39 14.59
N ASP A 144 9.70 -22.42 14.17
CA ASP A 144 10.50 -23.29 15.04
C ASP A 144 11.97 -22.82 15.08
N VAL A 145 12.18 -21.55 15.41
CA VAL A 145 13.53 -21.02 15.58
C VAL A 145 14.09 -21.53 16.91
N ASP A 146 15.27 -22.12 16.87
CA ASP A 146 15.98 -22.58 18.06
C ASP A 146 16.58 -21.40 18.84
N PHE A 147 16.34 -21.38 20.15
CA PHE A 147 16.86 -20.38 21.09
C PHE A 147 17.81 -21.00 22.13
N GLU A 148 18.07 -22.30 22.08
CA GLU A 148 18.86 -23.01 23.09
C GLU A 148 20.26 -22.40 23.23
N GLN A 149 20.95 -22.17 22.11
CA GLN A 149 22.30 -21.59 22.13
C GLN A 149 22.33 -20.20 22.78
N ILE A 150 21.39 -19.31 22.45
CA ILE A 150 21.36 -17.96 23.01
C ILE A 150 20.92 -17.96 24.48
N ASP A 151 20.08 -18.90 24.89
CA ASP A 151 19.70 -19.10 26.30
C ASP A 151 20.89 -19.60 27.13
N GLN A 152 21.66 -20.56 26.61
CA GLN A 152 22.88 -21.05 27.24
C GLN A 152 23.92 -19.93 27.39
N LEU A 153 24.12 -19.11 26.35
CA LEU A 153 25.00 -17.93 26.41
C LEU A 153 24.53 -16.90 27.45
N LEU A 154 23.22 -16.66 27.55
CA LEU A 154 22.65 -15.75 28.55
C LEU A 154 22.88 -16.26 29.98
N ALA A 155 22.72 -17.57 30.22
CA ALA A 155 23.02 -18.20 31.49
C ALA A 155 24.52 -18.08 31.85
N LEU A 156 25.40 -18.31 30.87
CA LEU A 156 26.84 -18.18 31.04
C LEU A 156 27.26 -16.74 31.38
N ALA A 157 26.66 -15.73 30.74
CA ALA A 157 26.92 -14.32 31.07
C ALA A 157 26.54 -13.99 32.52
N LYS A 158 25.39 -14.52 33.00
CA LYS A 158 24.94 -14.37 34.40
C LYS A 158 25.89 -15.07 35.39
N ALA A 159 26.47 -16.21 35.01
CA ALA A 159 27.43 -16.91 35.85
C ALA A 159 28.79 -16.17 35.91
N ASN A 160 29.30 -15.70 34.76
CA ASN A 160 30.59 -15.01 34.69
C ASN A 160 30.59 -13.69 35.50
N ILE A 161 29.49 -12.94 35.43
CA ILE A 161 29.37 -11.69 36.18
C ILE A 161 29.27 -11.92 37.69
N ALA A 162 28.57 -12.98 38.13
CA ALA A 162 28.49 -13.35 39.55
C ALA A 162 29.86 -13.76 40.12
N LYS A 163 30.76 -14.27 39.26
CA LYS A 163 32.14 -14.64 39.62
C LYS A 163 33.14 -13.47 39.51
N GLY A 164 32.71 -12.30 39.03
CA GLY A 164 33.61 -11.17 38.78
C GLY A 164 34.50 -11.33 37.53
N SER A 165 34.21 -12.30 36.66
CA SER A 165 34.99 -12.56 35.45
C SER A 165 34.65 -11.59 34.32
N ILE A 166 35.20 -10.37 34.39
CA ILE A 166 34.85 -9.26 33.49
C ILE A 166 35.13 -9.55 32.02
N GLU A 167 36.33 -10.02 31.66
CA GLU A 167 36.71 -10.28 30.27
C GLU A 167 35.88 -11.41 29.64
N GLN A 168 35.67 -12.50 30.38
CA GLN A 168 34.82 -13.61 29.95
C GLN A 168 33.36 -13.17 29.79
N THR A 169 32.88 -12.27 30.65
CA THR A 169 31.55 -11.67 30.50
C THR A 169 31.46 -10.87 29.20
N LYS A 170 32.47 -10.06 28.89
CA LYS A 170 32.53 -9.26 27.65
C LYS A 170 32.50 -10.14 26.40
N GLU A 171 33.28 -11.23 26.38
CA GLU A 171 33.31 -12.18 25.28
C GLU A 171 31.94 -12.85 25.06
N VAL A 172 31.31 -13.32 26.15
CA VAL A 172 29.98 -13.96 26.07
C VAL A 172 28.91 -12.96 25.63
N LEU A 173 28.95 -11.71 26.10
CA LEU A 173 28.05 -10.65 25.64
C LEU A 173 28.19 -10.36 24.14
N SER A 174 29.41 -10.43 23.60
CA SER A 174 29.65 -10.31 22.15
C SER A 174 28.99 -11.47 21.38
N LYS A 175 29.12 -12.70 21.88
CA LYS A 175 28.48 -13.89 21.29
C LYS A 175 26.95 -13.78 21.32
N ILE A 176 26.36 -13.36 22.45
CA ILE A 176 24.91 -13.09 22.55
C ILE A 176 24.47 -12.05 21.51
N SER A 177 25.25 -10.98 21.33
CA SER A 177 24.92 -9.95 20.33
C SER A 177 24.97 -10.48 18.90
N SER A 178 25.93 -11.36 18.58
CA SER A 178 26.03 -11.96 17.24
C SER A 178 24.86 -12.91 16.98
N GLU A 179 24.61 -13.83 17.91
CA GLU A 179 23.53 -14.82 17.83
C GLU A 179 22.16 -14.15 17.73
N GLY A 180 21.91 -13.15 18.59
CA GLY A 180 20.66 -12.39 18.58
C GLY A 180 20.41 -11.66 17.27
N LYS A 181 21.47 -11.19 16.59
CA LYS A 181 21.36 -10.57 15.25
C LYS A 181 20.99 -11.59 14.18
N GLN A 182 21.55 -12.80 14.24
CA GLN A 182 21.24 -13.85 13.29
C GLN A 182 19.78 -14.31 13.42
N ILE A 183 19.32 -14.55 14.66
CA ILE A 183 17.93 -14.87 14.95
C ILE A 183 16.99 -13.75 14.47
N GLN A 184 17.31 -12.49 14.76
CA GLN A 184 16.51 -11.35 14.31
C GLN A 184 16.42 -11.29 12.78
N LYS A 185 17.54 -11.47 12.07
CA LYS A 185 17.58 -11.47 10.60
C LYS A 185 16.69 -12.58 10.03
N LEU A 186 16.81 -13.79 10.57
CA LEU A 186 15.99 -14.94 10.17
C LEU A 186 14.49 -14.65 10.37
N LEU A 187 14.09 -14.16 11.55
CA LEU A 187 12.69 -13.83 11.84
C LEU A 187 12.16 -12.73 10.92
N TYR A 188 12.99 -11.75 10.57
CA TYR A 188 12.63 -10.71 9.61
C TYR A 188 12.39 -11.28 8.21
N GLU A 189 13.29 -12.13 7.72
CA GLU A 189 13.16 -12.78 6.41
C GLU A 189 11.88 -13.65 6.35
N ILE A 190 11.61 -14.42 7.39
CA ILE A 190 10.37 -15.22 7.49
C ILE A 190 9.13 -14.31 7.51
N SER A 191 9.17 -13.20 8.25
CA SER A 191 8.08 -12.22 8.27
C SER A 191 7.80 -11.66 6.87
N GLU A 192 8.84 -11.27 6.12
CA GLU A 192 8.69 -10.76 4.75
C GLU A 192 8.14 -11.84 3.80
N GLN A 193 8.63 -13.08 3.90
CA GLN A 193 8.09 -14.22 3.15
C GLN A 193 6.60 -14.47 3.46
N ASN A 194 6.21 -14.42 4.74
CA ASN A 194 4.83 -14.57 5.16
C ASN A 194 3.94 -13.44 4.64
N ARG A 195 4.44 -12.19 4.60
CA ARG A 195 3.70 -11.05 4.04
C ARG A 195 3.45 -11.23 2.55
N ILE A 196 4.45 -11.63 1.77
CA ILE A 196 4.24 -11.88 0.33
C ILE A 196 3.34 -13.09 0.10
N HIS A 197 3.44 -14.15 0.91
CA HIS A 197 2.55 -15.31 0.79
C HIS A 197 1.08 -14.93 1.01
N LYS A 198 0.79 -14.19 2.09
CA LYS A 198 -0.57 -13.68 2.37
C LYS A 198 -1.07 -12.73 1.27
N ALA A 199 -0.20 -11.88 0.74
CA ALA A 199 -0.54 -11.00 -0.37
C ALA A 199 -0.87 -11.78 -1.65
N LYS A 200 -0.13 -12.86 -1.96
CA LYS A 200 -0.43 -13.76 -3.09
C LYS A 200 -1.76 -14.50 -2.90
N GLN A 201 -2.05 -14.98 -1.68
CA GLN A 201 -3.37 -15.55 -1.36
C GLN A 201 -4.51 -14.54 -1.56
N PHE A 202 -4.30 -13.28 -1.17
CA PHE A 202 -5.25 -12.20 -1.43
C PHE A 202 -5.46 -11.99 -2.93
N VAL A 203 -4.39 -11.93 -3.73
CA VAL A 203 -4.49 -11.84 -5.20
C VAL A 203 -5.32 -13.00 -5.78
N GLN A 204 -5.07 -14.23 -5.36
CA GLN A 204 -5.83 -15.41 -5.82
C GLN A 204 -7.33 -15.28 -5.55
N LYS A 205 -7.72 -14.84 -4.34
CA LYS A 205 -9.14 -14.62 -3.99
C LYS A 205 -9.81 -13.53 -4.82
N HIS A 206 -9.04 -12.63 -5.42
CA HIS A 206 -9.54 -11.51 -6.21
C HIS A 206 -9.45 -11.73 -7.73
N ALA A 207 -8.84 -12.82 -8.19
CA ALA A 207 -8.65 -13.11 -9.62
C ALA A 207 -9.98 -13.19 -10.39
N GLU A 208 -10.99 -13.86 -9.84
CA GLU A 208 -12.31 -13.98 -10.46
C GLU A 208 -13.00 -12.61 -10.64
N ARG A 209 -12.87 -11.73 -9.65
CA ARG A 209 -13.43 -10.37 -9.71
C ARG A 209 -12.77 -9.55 -10.81
N ILE A 210 -11.46 -9.71 -10.98
CA ILE A 210 -10.70 -9.04 -12.06
C ILE A 210 -11.14 -9.58 -13.43
N ASN A 211 -11.32 -10.90 -13.56
CA ASN A 211 -11.84 -11.51 -14.79
C ASN A 211 -13.25 -11.01 -15.14
N SER A 212 -14.15 -10.90 -14.16
CA SER A 212 -15.47 -10.29 -14.35
C SER A 212 -15.37 -8.84 -14.81
N LEU A 213 -14.46 -8.05 -14.22
CA LEU A 213 -14.25 -6.66 -14.60
C LEU A 213 -13.71 -6.52 -16.04
N ILE A 214 -12.80 -7.40 -16.46
CA ILE A 214 -12.30 -7.48 -17.84
C ILE A 214 -13.46 -7.77 -18.81
N LEU A 215 -14.34 -8.72 -18.47
CA LEU A 215 -15.49 -9.05 -19.30
C LEU A 215 -16.43 -7.85 -19.44
N GLN A 216 -16.77 -7.20 -18.34
CA GLN A 216 -17.60 -5.98 -18.35
C GLN A 216 -16.99 -4.88 -19.20
N ALA A 217 -15.67 -4.64 -19.07
CA ALA A 217 -14.97 -3.66 -19.90
C ALA A 217 -15.11 -3.97 -21.40
N LYS A 218 -14.98 -5.24 -21.81
CA LYS A 218 -15.20 -5.66 -23.20
C LYS A 218 -16.63 -5.44 -23.65
N THR A 219 -17.61 -5.82 -22.82
CA THR A 219 -19.04 -5.63 -23.14
C THR A 219 -19.39 -4.15 -23.35
N PHE A 220 -18.81 -3.26 -22.55
CA PHE A 220 -18.99 -1.81 -22.73
C PHE A 220 -18.17 -1.20 -23.89
N GLY A 221 -17.40 -2.01 -24.63
CA GLY A 221 -16.54 -1.55 -25.72
C GLY A 221 -15.30 -0.79 -25.26
N LEU A 222 -14.87 -0.98 -24.00
CA LEU A 222 -13.70 -0.35 -23.41
C LEU A 222 -12.45 -1.21 -23.66
N GLU A 223 -12.12 -1.49 -24.92
CA GLU A 223 -11.05 -2.43 -25.31
C GLU A 223 -9.70 -2.12 -24.66
N LYS A 224 -9.28 -0.83 -24.67
CA LYS A 224 -8.04 -0.43 -24.00
C LYS A 224 -8.07 -0.78 -22.50
N THR A 225 -9.17 -0.50 -21.82
CA THR A 225 -9.33 -0.79 -20.40
C THR A 225 -9.36 -2.29 -20.12
N ALA A 226 -10.01 -3.09 -20.98
CA ALA A 226 -9.97 -4.54 -20.87
C ALA A 226 -8.54 -5.09 -21.01
N ASN A 227 -7.77 -4.58 -21.98
CA ASN A 227 -6.37 -4.97 -22.19
C ASN A 227 -5.49 -4.55 -21.01
N ASP A 228 -5.61 -3.33 -20.52
CA ASP A 228 -4.85 -2.83 -19.37
C ASP A 228 -5.14 -3.67 -18.10
N LEU A 229 -6.41 -4.07 -17.89
CA LEU A 229 -6.81 -4.97 -16.81
C LEU A 229 -6.25 -6.39 -16.98
N GLN A 230 -6.23 -6.94 -18.20
CA GLN A 230 -5.60 -8.24 -18.49
C GLN A 230 -4.09 -8.22 -18.18
N GLN A 231 -3.38 -7.15 -18.59
CA GLN A 231 -1.97 -6.99 -18.27
C GLN A 231 -1.74 -6.87 -16.76
N SER A 232 -2.54 -6.08 -16.08
CA SER A 232 -2.47 -5.93 -14.61
C SER A 232 -2.72 -7.26 -13.90
N HIS A 233 -3.65 -8.08 -14.40
CA HIS A 233 -3.93 -9.41 -13.86
C HIS A 233 -2.72 -10.35 -14.01
N LEU A 234 -2.07 -10.39 -15.18
CA LEU A 234 -0.85 -11.18 -15.40
C LEU A 234 0.28 -10.71 -14.47
N GLN A 235 0.48 -9.40 -14.36
CA GLN A 235 1.52 -8.82 -13.50
C GLN A 235 1.25 -9.08 -12.00
N LEU A 236 -0.01 -9.13 -11.57
CA LEU A 236 -0.39 -9.53 -10.22
C LEU A 236 -0.02 -10.99 -9.92
N LEU A 237 -0.27 -11.90 -10.85
CA LEU A 237 0.05 -13.32 -10.67
C LEU A 237 1.57 -13.57 -10.62
N GLN A 238 2.35 -12.73 -11.30
CA GLN A 238 3.82 -12.81 -11.34
C GLN A 238 4.52 -12.00 -10.23
N ALA A 239 3.80 -11.18 -9.49
CA ALA A 239 4.38 -10.28 -8.51
C ALA A 239 5.06 -11.02 -7.36
N ASN A 240 6.27 -10.59 -6.98
CA ASN A 240 7.07 -11.18 -5.90
C ASN A 240 7.31 -10.23 -4.73
N THR A 241 6.73 -9.02 -4.79
CA THR A 241 6.77 -8.06 -3.68
C THR A 241 5.39 -7.48 -3.41
N THR A 242 5.15 -7.05 -2.17
CA THR A 242 3.89 -6.38 -1.81
C THR A 242 3.72 -5.04 -2.51
N SER A 243 4.82 -4.35 -2.84
CA SER A 243 4.80 -3.07 -3.56
C SER A 243 4.29 -3.24 -5.00
N GLN A 244 4.75 -4.28 -5.70
CA GLN A 244 4.23 -4.63 -7.02
C GLN A 244 2.74 -4.94 -6.95
N ILE A 245 2.31 -5.78 -6.01
CA ILE A 245 0.88 -6.11 -5.81
C ILE A 245 0.05 -4.84 -5.57
N LYS A 246 0.50 -3.96 -4.66
CA LYS A 246 -0.18 -2.69 -4.35
C LYS A 246 -0.29 -1.79 -5.59
N TYR A 247 0.77 -1.69 -6.38
CA TYR A 247 0.78 -0.88 -7.59
C TYR A 247 -0.25 -1.38 -8.62
N GLN A 248 -0.30 -2.70 -8.86
CA GLN A 248 -1.28 -3.26 -9.79
C GLN A 248 -2.72 -3.09 -9.32
N PHE A 249 -2.99 -3.24 -8.02
CA PHE A 249 -4.32 -2.96 -7.48
C PHE A 249 -4.75 -1.50 -7.66
N LYS A 250 -3.83 -0.53 -7.59
CA LYS A 250 -4.17 0.87 -7.90
C LYS A 250 -4.64 1.03 -9.35
N ILE A 251 -3.93 0.39 -10.30
CA ILE A 251 -4.31 0.41 -11.72
C ILE A 251 -5.71 -0.22 -11.91
N ILE A 252 -5.94 -1.38 -11.29
CA ILE A 252 -7.23 -2.08 -11.36
C ILE A 252 -8.36 -1.21 -10.81
N ILE A 253 -8.15 -0.52 -9.67
CA ILE A 253 -9.17 0.37 -9.08
C ILE A 253 -9.51 1.53 -10.02
N ILE A 254 -8.52 2.15 -10.65
CA ILE A 254 -8.76 3.24 -11.62
C ILE A 254 -9.61 2.74 -12.79
N HIS A 255 -9.28 1.57 -13.35
CA HIS A 255 -10.06 0.99 -14.43
C HIS A 255 -11.44 0.52 -13.99
N GLN A 256 -11.57 0.02 -12.76
CA GLN A 256 -12.86 -0.33 -12.17
C GLN A 256 -13.79 0.88 -12.10
N GLN A 257 -13.28 2.02 -11.62
CA GLN A 257 -14.05 3.27 -11.57
C GLN A 257 -14.53 3.69 -12.97
N LYS A 258 -13.68 3.55 -13.98
CA LYS A 258 -14.04 3.86 -15.38
C LYS A 258 -15.13 2.93 -15.91
N VAL A 259 -15.07 1.64 -15.63
CA VAL A 259 -16.10 0.67 -16.02
C VAL A 259 -17.43 1.01 -15.32
N GLU A 260 -17.40 1.31 -14.03
CA GLU A 260 -18.61 1.66 -13.27
C GLU A 260 -19.25 2.95 -13.79
N GLN A 261 -18.45 3.98 -14.11
CA GLN A 261 -18.96 5.21 -14.71
C GLN A 261 -19.70 4.96 -16.03
N VAL A 262 -19.15 4.10 -16.90
CA VAL A 262 -19.80 3.78 -18.18
C VAL A 262 -21.07 2.97 -17.97
N LYS A 263 -21.08 2.08 -16.98
CA LYS A 263 -22.28 1.34 -16.58
C LYS A 263 -23.40 2.28 -16.09
N GLU A 264 -23.09 3.24 -15.23
CA GLU A 264 -24.05 4.26 -14.76
C GLU A 264 -24.61 5.10 -15.91
N ILE A 265 -23.75 5.58 -16.82
CA ILE A 265 -24.17 6.34 -18.01
C ILE A 265 -25.10 5.51 -18.90
N SER A 266 -24.80 4.22 -19.06
CA SER A 266 -25.58 3.29 -19.87
C SER A 266 -26.96 3.04 -19.25
N GLN A 267 -27.04 2.84 -17.93
CA GLN A 267 -28.30 2.71 -17.20
C GLN A 267 -29.16 3.99 -17.29
N ALA A 268 -28.54 5.16 -17.12
CA ALA A 268 -29.23 6.44 -17.30
C ALA A 268 -29.75 6.62 -18.75
N GLY A 269 -29.00 6.14 -19.75
CA GLY A 269 -29.41 6.12 -21.14
C GLY A 269 -30.67 5.28 -21.39
N LEU A 270 -30.74 4.08 -20.80
CA LEU A 270 -31.92 3.22 -20.89
C LEU A 270 -33.16 3.88 -20.28
N LEU A 271 -33.04 4.44 -19.06
CA LEU A 271 -34.14 5.16 -18.40
C LEU A 271 -34.63 6.36 -19.23
N ARG A 272 -33.70 7.09 -19.87
CA ARG A 272 -34.05 8.19 -20.78
C ARG A 272 -34.84 7.68 -21.99
N LEU A 273 -34.42 6.57 -22.61
CA LEU A 273 -35.14 6.02 -23.76
C LEU A 273 -36.53 5.52 -23.37
N GLN A 274 -36.66 4.90 -22.20
CA GLN A 274 -37.95 4.48 -21.65
C GLN A 274 -38.89 5.69 -21.42
N SER A 275 -38.39 6.78 -20.84
CA SER A 275 -39.19 7.99 -20.60
C SER A 275 -39.63 8.68 -21.90
N LEU A 276 -38.84 8.59 -22.98
CA LEU A 276 -39.22 9.08 -24.30
C LEU A 276 -40.28 8.21 -24.98
N LEU A 277 -40.35 6.92 -24.67
CA LEU A 277 -41.28 5.98 -25.30
C LEU A 277 -42.71 6.11 -24.74
N VAL A 278 -42.84 6.33 -23.42
CA VAL A 278 -44.13 6.50 -22.72
C VAL A 278 -45.08 7.51 -23.38
N PRO A 279 -44.67 8.77 -23.68
CA PRO A 279 -45.57 9.72 -24.33
C PRO A 279 -45.92 9.34 -25.77
N LEU A 280 -45.04 8.64 -26.49
CA LEU A 280 -45.31 8.17 -27.85
C LEU A 280 -46.35 7.07 -27.87
N GLU A 281 -46.28 6.15 -26.91
CA GLU A 281 -47.30 5.12 -26.72
C GLU A 281 -48.67 5.74 -26.40
N LYS A 282 -48.72 6.71 -25.47
CA LYS A 282 -49.97 7.42 -25.17
C LYS A 282 -50.52 8.15 -26.39
N LYS A 283 -49.65 8.77 -27.20
CA LYS A 283 -50.07 9.42 -28.45
C LYS A 283 -50.62 8.41 -29.46
N ALA A 284 -49.97 7.25 -29.62
CA ALA A 284 -50.46 6.18 -30.48
C ALA A 284 -51.84 5.67 -30.03
N GLN A 285 -52.04 5.47 -28.73
CA GLN A 285 -53.33 5.08 -28.15
C GLN A 285 -54.43 6.12 -28.38
N SER A 286 -54.12 7.41 -28.24
CA SER A 286 -55.06 8.50 -28.55
C SER A 286 -55.45 8.49 -30.04
N LEU A 287 -54.46 8.44 -30.94
CA LEU A 287 -54.72 8.43 -32.38
C LEU A 287 -55.49 7.19 -32.83
N ALA A 288 -55.36 6.05 -32.14
CA ALA A 288 -56.20 4.87 -32.39
C ALA A 288 -57.67 5.13 -32.03
N GLY A 289 -57.95 5.89 -30.98
CA GLY A 289 -59.30 6.30 -30.61
C GLY A 289 -59.93 7.27 -31.63
N ASP A 290 -59.11 8.12 -32.26
CA ASP A 290 -59.55 9.10 -33.25
C ASP A 290 -59.63 8.52 -34.69
N LEU A 291 -59.19 7.28 -34.88
CA LEU A 291 -59.03 6.65 -36.19
C LEU A 291 -60.40 6.31 -36.81
N LYS A 292 -60.71 6.94 -37.96
CA LYS A 292 -61.85 6.57 -38.83
C LYS A 292 -61.43 5.51 -39.86
N GLU A 293 -62.24 5.20 -40.87
CA GLU A 293 -61.96 4.22 -41.95
C GLU A 293 -60.79 4.60 -42.91
N ASN A 294 -59.76 5.31 -42.42
CA ASN A 294 -58.55 5.64 -43.18
C ASN A 294 -57.53 4.49 -43.09
N SER A 295 -57.52 3.63 -44.12
CA SER A 295 -56.65 2.45 -44.21
C SER A 295 -55.16 2.77 -44.18
N ALA A 296 -54.74 3.95 -44.67
CA ALA A 296 -53.34 4.37 -44.63
C ALA A 296 -52.91 4.79 -43.21
N ALA A 297 -53.76 5.51 -42.49
CA ALA A 297 -53.52 5.86 -41.09
C ALA A 297 -53.49 4.62 -40.20
N ASP A 298 -54.41 3.66 -40.40
CA ASP A 298 -54.43 2.38 -39.69
C ASP A 298 -53.11 1.59 -39.89
N HIS A 299 -52.65 1.49 -41.14
CA HIS A 299 -51.40 0.80 -41.46
C HIS A 299 -50.18 1.44 -40.76
N PHE A 300 -50.02 2.77 -40.82
CA PHE A 300 -48.90 3.44 -40.17
C PHE A 300 -48.99 3.35 -38.63
N LEU A 301 -50.20 3.36 -38.07
CA LEU A 301 -50.40 3.25 -36.63
C LEU A 301 -50.06 1.85 -36.11
N LYS A 302 -50.47 0.79 -36.80
CA LYS A 302 -50.06 -0.59 -36.50
C LYS A 302 -48.53 -0.75 -36.52
N LYS A 303 -47.88 -0.15 -37.52
CA LYS A 303 -46.41 -0.14 -37.59
C LYS A 303 -45.76 0.60 -36.42
N ALA A 304 -46.36 1.72 -35.97
CA ALA A 304 -45.87 2.45 -34.81
C ALA A 304 -46.00 1.62 -33.52
N PHE A 305 -47.13 0.93 -33.30
CA PHE A 305 -47.32 0.04 -32.15
C PHE A 305 -46.32 -1.11 -32.12
N ASN A 306 -46.09 -1.77 -33.26
CA ASN A 306 -45.09 -2.85 -33.33
C ASN A 306 -43.69 -2.34 -32.94
N LEU A 307 -43.29 -1.18 -33.46
CA LEU A 307 -41.99 -0.58 -33.12
C LEU A 307 -41.90 -0.14 -31.65
N ILE A 308 -43.01 0.30 -31.04
CA ILE A 308 -43.06 0.63 -29.61
C ILE A 308 -42.82 -0.63 -28.78
N GLU A 309 -43.53 -1.74 -29.07
CA GLU A 309 -43.37 -3.00 -28.35
C GLU A 309 -41.97 -3.59 -28.54
N GLU A 310 -41.43 -3.56 -29.76
CA GLU A 310 -40.04 -3.92 -30.02
C GLU A 310 -39.06 -3.08 -29.20
N ALA A 311 -39.24 -1.75 -29.16
CA ALA A 311 -38.36 -0.87 -28.40
C ALA A 311 -38.45 -1.13 -26.88
N LYS A 312 -39.63 -1.43 -26.34
CA LYS A 312 -39.78 -1.84 -24.93
C LYS A 312 -39.04 -3.15 -24.64
N GLN A 313 -39.18 -4.12 -25.53
CA GLN A 313 -38.51 -5.41 -25.37
C GLN A 313 -36.99 -5.26 -25.46
N ASP A 314 -36.48 -4.49 -26.42
CA ASP A 314 -35.05 -4.18 -26.55
C ASP A 314 -34.49 -3.53 -25.26
N ILE A 315 -35.21 -2.58 -24.66
CA ILE A 315 -34.81 -1.96 -23.39
C ILE A 315 -34.74 -3.01 -22.27
N LYS A 316 -35.77 -3.85 -22.15
CA LYS A 316 -35.87 -4.89 -21.11
C LYS A 316 -34.76 -5.94 -21.26
N ASP A 317 -34.44 -6.34 -22.48
CA ASP A 317 -33.37 -7.31 -22.74
C ASP A 317 -32.00 -6.74 -22.36
N LEU A 318 -31.79 -5.43 -22.59
CA LEU A 318 -30.55 -4.73 -22.24
C LEU A 318 -30.42 -4.44 -20.73
N GLU A 319 -31.51 -4.23 -20.00
CA GLU A 319 -31.49 -4.11 -18.53
C GLU A 319 -31.03 -5.41 -17.86
N ASN A 320 -31.41 -6.56 -18.43
CA ASN A 320 -31.08 -7.88 -17.90
C ASN A 320 -29.76 -8.46 -18.44
N ALA A 321 -29.10 -7.76 -19.37
CA ALA A 321 -27.86 -8.23 -19.98
C ALA A 321 -26.68 -8.15 -18.97
N PRO A 322 -25.91 -9.24 -18.74
CA PRO A 322 -24.86 -9.32 -17.71
C PRO A 322 -23.64 -8.37 -17.85
N GLY A 323 -23.68 -7.40 -18.78
CA GLY A 323 -22.61 -6.43 -18.98
C GLY A 323 -23.06 -5.13 -19.62
N GLY A 324 -24.38 -4.87 -19.67
CA GLY A 324 -24.96 -3.66 -20.25
C GLY A 324 -24.63 -3.41 -21.73
N THR A 325 -24.82 -2.18 -22.19
CA THR A 325 -24.54 -1.72 -23.55
C THR A 325 -24.12 -0.26 -23.50
N ASN A 326 -23.17 0.17 -24.33
CA ASN A 326 -22.73 1.57 -24.29
C ASN A 326 -23.81 2.54 -24.77
N ALA A 327 -23.86 3.74 -24.18
CA ALA A 327 -24.88 4.75 -24.48
C ALA A 327 -24.94 5.16 -25.97
N LYS A 328 -23.81 5.17 -26.68
CA LYS A 328 -23.77 5.49 -28.11
C LYS A 328 -24.53 4.46 -28.95
N TYR A 329 -24.41 3.18 -28.62
CA TYR A 329 -25.12 2.11 -29.30
C TYR A 329 -26.62 2.15 -29.00
N LEU A 330 -27.02 2.48 -27.77
CA LEU A 330 -28.43 2.68 -27.40
C LEU A 330 -29.11 3.72 -28.31
N ASP A 331 -28.44 4.86 -28.54
CA ASP A 331 -28.97 5.92 -29.40
C ASP A 331 -29.03 5.53 -30.88
N LEU A 332 -28.03 4.79 -31.36
CA LEU A 332 -27.99 4.32 -32.74
C LEU A 332 -28.99 3.19 -33.05
N THR A 333 -29.51 2.51 -32.03
CA THR A 333 -30.47 1.41 -32.16
C THR A 333 -31.86 1.84 -31.73
N ILE A 334 -32.13 1.83 -30.43
CA ILE A 334 -33.44 2.17 -29.84
C ILE A 334 -33.78 3.64 -30.11
N GLY A 335 -32.80 4.54 -30.03
CA GLY A 335 -33.02 5.96 -30.37
C GLY A 335 -33.53 6.17 -31.81
N LYS A 336 -33.02 5.41 -32.79
CA LYS A 336 -33.54 5.44 -34.17
C LYS A 336 -34.95 4.86 -34.29
N LYS A 337 -35.26 3.79 -33.55
CA LYS A 337 -36.63 3.25 -33.48
C LYS A 337 -37.59 4.31 -32.94
N ILE A 338 -37.22 4.99 -31.86
CA ILE A 338 -37.99 6.10 -31.28
C ILE A 338 -38.23 7.23 -32.29
N GLN A 339 -37.21 7.62 -33.05
CA GLN A 339 -37.38 8.64 -34.09
C GLN A 339 -38.34 8.17 -35.19
N THR A 340 -38.22 6.92 -35.62
CA THR A 340 -39.13 6.33 -36.62
C THR A 340 -40.59 6.30 -36.11
N ILE A 341 -40.80 5.97 -34.83
CA ILE A 341 -42.12 6.02 -34.19
C ILE A 341 -42.68 7.44 -34.25
N LYS A 342 -41.89 8.46 -33.89
CA LYS A 342 -42.31 9.87 -33.96
C LYS A 342 -42.78 10.26 -35.36
N ASP A 343 -42.00 9.89 -36.38
CA ASP A 343 -42.30 10.22 -37.77
C ASP A 343 -43.57 9.52 -38.27
N LEU A 344 -43.79 8.26 -37.86
CA LEU A 344 -45.02 7.51 -38.16
C LEU A 344 -46.24 8.16 -37.50
N LEU A 345 -46.16 8.49 -36.22
CA LEU A 345 -47.27 9.10 -35.49
C LEU A 345 -47.63 10.49 -36.04
N LEU A 346 -46.64 11.29 -36.48
CA LEU A 346 -46.88 12.55 -37.17
C LEU A 346 -47.63 12.34 -38.50
N LYS A 347 -47.29 11.29 -39.26
CA LYS A 347 -48.00 10.96 -40.51
C LYS A 347 -49.44 10.53 -40.24
N VAL A 348 -49.66 9.69 -39.23
CA VAL A 348 -51.01 9.27 -38.81
C VAL A 348 -51.86 10.47 -38.42
N GLU A 349 -51.34 11.35 -37.56
CA GLU A 349 -52.03 12.56 -37.13
C GLU A 349 -52.43 13.45 -38.32
N LYS A 350 -51.52 13.67 -39.29
CA LYS A 350 -51.85 14.40 -40.52
C LYS A 350 -52.96 13.72 -41.33
N LEU A 351 -52.94 12.39 -41.46
CA LEU A 351 -53.96 11.64 -42.20
C LEU A 351 -55.33 11.62 -41.50
N ILE A 352 -55.37 11.77 -40.17
CA ILE A 352 -56.62 11.86 -39.41
C ILE A 352 -57.19 13.27 -39.51
N TYR A 353 -56.36 14.29 -39.32
CA TYR A 353 -56.81 15.67 -39.10
C TYR A 353 -56.71 16.61 -40.32
N ILE A 354 -56.01 16.24 -41.40
CA ILE A 354 -55.96 17.01 -42.66
C ILE A 354 -56.86 16.36 -43.74
N SER A 355 -57.27 15.10 -43.56
CA SER A 355 -58.23 14.41 -44.42
C SER A 355 -59.68 14.46 -43.93
N SER A 356 -59.94 15.23 -42.86
CA SER A 356 -61.27 15.65 -42.40
C SER A 356 -61.53 17.07 -42.90
#